data_AF-A0A9E3K2Z3-F1
#
_entry.id   AF-A0A9E3K2Z3-F1
#
_cell.length_a   1.000
_cell.length_b   1.000
_cell.length_c   1.000
_cell.angle_alpha   90.00
_cell.angle_beta   90.00
_cell.angle_gamma   90.00
#
_symmetry.space_group_name_H-M   'P 1'
#
loop_
_entity.id
_entity.type
_entity.pdbx_description
1 polymer ?
#
loop_
_entity_poly.entity_id
_entity_poly.type
_entity_poly.pdbx_seq_one_letter_code
_entity_poly.pdbx_strand_id
1 'polypeptide(L)' 'GDWQPLKPELVVEVQFDHVTDERFRHGTRFLRWRPDKAPRQCRMEQLAM' A
#
# COMPACT_ATOMS: atom_id res chain seq x y z
N GLY A 1 -7.02 23.77 5.52
CA GLY A 1 -5.65 23.43 5.12
C GLY A 1 -5.75 22.58 3.90
N ASP A 2 -5.17 23.03 2.80
CA ASP A 2 -5.23 22.33 1.53
C ASP A 2 -4.44 21.02 1.58
N TRP A 3 -4.94 20.00 0.88
CA TRP A 3 -4.25 18.72 0.76
C TRP A 3 -3.01 18.89 -0.10
N GLN A 4 -1.90 18.28 0.32
CA GLN A 4 -0.65 18.31 -0.42
C GLN A 4 -0.08 16.89 -0.54
N PRO A 5 0.22 16.41 -1.76
CA PRO A 5 0.74 15.07 -1.97
C PRO A 5 2.14 14.93 -1.38
N LEU A 6 2.40 13.76 -0.78
CA LEU A 6 3.74 13.37 -0.37
C LEU A 6 4.41 12.51 -1.44
N LYS A 7 5.73 12.62 -1.52
CA LYS A 7 6.53 11.70 -2.34
C LYS A 7 6.49 10.30 -1.70
N PRO A 8 6.28 9.22 -2.48
CA PRO A 8 6.33 7.86 -1.95
C PRO A 8 7.79 7.46 -1.69
N GLU A 9 8.21 7.48 -0.42
CA GLU A 9 9.58 7.13 -0.01
C GLU A 9 9.64 5.92 0.92
N LEU A 10 8.57 5.67 1.68
CA LEU A 10 8.51 4.60 2.67
C LEU A 10 7.55 3.49 2.22
N VAL A 11 7.92 2.24 2.51
CA VAL A 11 7.11 1.06 2.18
C VAL A 11 6.67 0.35 3.44
N VAL A 12 5.42 -0.11 3.42
CA VAL A 12 4.79 -0.86 4.51
C VAL A 12 4.19 -2.16 3.98
N GLU A 13 4.12 -3.15 4.85
CA GLU A 13 3.35 -4.36 4.63
C GLU A 13 1.99 -4.21 5.32
N VAL A 14 0.92 -4.57 4.60
CA VAL A 14 -0.44 -4.51 5.11
C VAL A 14 -1.14 -5.85 4.90
N GLN A 15 -2.04 -6.18 5.83
CA GLN A 15 -3.06 -7.20 5.64
C GLN A 15 -4.34 -6.55 5.14
N PHE A 16 -5.13 -7.22 4.30
CA PHE A 16 -6.46 -6.80 3.83
C PHE A 16 -7.26 -8.01 3.37
N ASP A 17 -8.58 -7.87 3.24
CA ASP A 17 -9.46 -8.97 2.83
C ASP A 17 -9.66 -9.03 1.31
N HIS A 18 -10.02 -7.91 0.67
CA HIS A 18 -10.18 -7.85 -0.79
C HIS A 18 -9.87 -6.46 -1.36
N VAL A 19 -9.75 -6.38 -2.68
CA VAL A 19 -9.56 -5.14 -3.45
C VAL A 19 -10.81 -4.84 -4.26
N THR A 20 -11.25 -3.58 -4.24
CA THR A 20 -12.34 -3.08 -5.10
C THR A 20 -12.00 -1.68 -5.55
N ASP A 21 -12.08 -1.43 -6.85
CA ASP A 21 -11.76 -0.12 -7.44
C ASP A 21 -10.35 0.35 -7.00
N GLU A 22 -9.37 -0.55 -7.16
CA GLU A 22 -7.95 -0.29 -6.84
C GLU A 22 -7.67 0.09 -5.38
N ARG A 23 -8.60 -0.23 -4.47
CA ARG A 23 -8.49 0.08 -3.03
C ARG A 23 -8.64 -1.18 -2.18
N PHE A 24 -7.83 -1.27 -1.13
CA PHE A 24 -8.03 -2.24 -0.06
C PHE A 24 -9.36 -2.01 0.65
N ARG A 25 -10.07 -3.10 0.93
CA ARG A 25 -11.36 -3.10 1.61
C ARG A 25 -11.38 -4.17 2.69
N HIS A 26 -11.91 -3.80 3.85
CA HIS A 26 -12.04 -4.62 5.06
C HIS A 26 -10.69 -5.19 5.55
N GLY A 27 -10.55 -5.32 6.87
CA GLY A 27 -9.34 -5.92 7.45
C GLY A 27 -8.02 -5.17 7.19
N THR A 28 -8.02 -3.98 6.57
CA THR A 28 -6.79 -3.25 6.24
C THR A 28 -6.02 -2.88 7.51
N ARG A 29 -4.91 -3.57 7.76
CA ARG A 29 -4.05 -3.34 8.93
C ARG A 29 -2.60 -3.20 8.53
N PHE A 30 -1.95 -2.20 9.13
CA PHE A 30 -0.50 -2.10 9.11
C PHE A 30 0.13 -3.26 9.86
N LEU A 31 1.09 -3.93 9.24
CA LEU A 31 1.85 -5.01 9.88
C LEU A 31 3.25 -4.52 10.27
N ARG A 32 4.02 -4.00 9.31
CA ARG A 32 5.41 -3.57 9.53
C ARG A 32 5.93 -2.65 8.43
N TRP A 33 6.98 -1.92 8.75
CA TRP A 33 7.81 -1.22 7.77
C TRP A 33 8.64 -2.22 6.95
N ARG A 34 8.88 -1.88 5.68
CA ARG A 34 9.69 -2.68 4.73
C ARG A 34 10.85 -1.83 4.19
N PRO A 35 11.87 -1.50 5.00
CA PRO A 35 13.02 -0.73 4.55
C PRO A 35 13.84 -1.46 3.47
N ASP A 36 13.60 -2.77 3.31
CA ASP A 36 14.21 -3.63 2.29
C ASP A 36 13.59 -3.49 0.89
N LYS A 37 12.43 -2.80 0.75
CA LYS A 37 11.74 -2.64 -0.52
C LYS A 37 11.74 -1.18 -0.99
N ALA A 38 12.04 -0.99 -2.27
CA ALA A 38 11.90 0.30 -2.92
C ALA A 38 10.42 0.56 -3.31
N PRO A 39 9.89 1.79 -3.18
CA PRO A 39 8.51 2.13 -3.54
C PRO A 39 8.11 1.70 -4.96
N ARG A 40 9.03 1.78 -5.94
CA ARG A 40 8.81 1.34 -7.34
C ARG A 40 8.56 -0.17 -7.50
N GLN A 41 8.81 -0.96 -6.47
CA GLN A 41 8.54 -2.41 -6.45
C GLN A 41 7.13 -2.73 -5.96
N CYS A 42 6.41 -1.75 -5.39
CA CYS A 42 5.02 -1.87 -4.97
C CYS A 42 4.09 -1.57 -6.16
N ARG A 43 3.60 -2.61 -6.83
CA ARG A 43 2.79 -2.50 -8.06
C ARG A 43 1.42 -3.16 -7.89
N MET A 44 0.44 -2.66 -8.62
CA MET A 44 -0.94 -3.21 -8.62
C MET A 44 -1.01 -4.67 -9.07
N GLU A 45 -0.05 -5.12 -9.88
CA GLU A 45 0.13 -6.52 -10.29
C GLU A 45 0.23 -7.49 -9.09
N GLN A 46 0.68 -7.00 -7.93
CA GLN A 46 0.79 -7.81 -6.71
C GLN A 46 -0.57 -8.08 -6.04
N LEU A 47 -1.61 -7.35 -6.46
CA LEU A 47 -2.97 -7.41 -5.90
C LEU A 47 -3.91 -8.27 -6.74
N ALA A 48 -3.54 -8.57 -7.98
CA ALA A 48 -4.32 -9.42 -8.86
C ALA A 48 -3.99 -10.90 -8.57
N MET A 49 -4.94 -11.60 -7.95
CA MET A 49 -5.08 -13.06 -8.02
C MET A 49 -6.41 -13.38 -8.69
#